data_AF-A0A7N0REG8-F1
#
_entry.id   AF-A0A7N0REG8-F1
#
_cell.length_a   1.000
_cell.length_b   1.000
_cell.length_c   1.000
_cell.angle_alpha   90.00
_cell.angle_beta   90.00
_cell.angle_gamma   90.00
#
_symmetry.space_group_name_H-M   'P 1'
#
loop_
_entity.id
_entity.type
_entity.pdbx_description
1 polymer ?
#
loop_
_entity_poly.entity_id
_entity_poly.type
_entity_poly.pdbx_seq_one_letter_code
_entity_poly.pdbx_strand_id
1 'polypeptide(L)'
;MNFGHTMDLREALASQTDVALTLTNRLIATEATSKNLVYSPVSIHVVLSLIAAGTKGQTLDQLLSFLKSKSSDDLGTFVSHLVDVLLADGAGNGGPKLAVANGVWVDASLKLKAKFE
;
A
#
# COMPACT_ATOMS: atom_id res chain seq x y z
N MET A 1 22.69 20.13 7.66
CA MET A 1 21.56 20.61 6.84
C MET A 1 21.00 19.39 6.13
N ASN A 2 19.87 18.84 6.58
CA ASN A 2 19.20 17.74 5.89
C ASN A 2 18.29 18.36 4.83
N PHE A 3 18.66 18.26 3.56
CA PHE A 3 17.71 18.47 2.47
C PHE A 3 16.74 17.27 2.52
N GLY A 4 15.55 17.48 3.08
CA GLY A 4 14.52 16.45 3.17
C GLY A 4 14.20 15.92 1.78
N HIS A 5 14.31 14.60 1.61
CA HIS A 5 13.81 13.93 0.42
C HIS A 5 12.28 14.12 0.40
N THR A 6 11.77 14.82 -0.61
CA THR A 6 10.34 14.86 -0.88
C THR A 6 10.03 13.82 -1.95
N MET A 7 9.18 12.86 -1.61
CA MET A 7 8.66 11.87 -2.56
C MET A 7 7.92 12.57 -3.70
N ASP A 8 8.21 12.20 -4.96
CA ASP A 8 7.43 12.63 -6.11
C ASP A 8 6.16 11.76 -6.23
N LEU A 9 4.99 12.37 -6.03
CA LEU A 9 3.70 11.67 -6.08
C LEU A 9 3.42 11.02 -7.43
N ARG A 10 3.86 11.61 -8.55
CA ARG A 10 3.66 11.02 -9.89
C ARG A 10 4.52 9.79 -10.07
N GLU A 11 5.77 9.83 -9.61
CA GLU A 11 6.67 8.66 -9.60
C GLU A 11 6.08 7.53 -8.74
N ALA A 12 5.54 7.87 -7.55
CA ALA A 12 4.89 6.91 -6.65
C ALA A 12 3.63 6.29 -7.27
N LEU A 13 2.78 7.07 -7.95
CA LEU A 13 1.59 6.57 -8.66
C LEU A 13 1.96 5.65 -9.83
N ALA A 14 2.99 6.02 -10.60
CA ALA A 14 3.49 5.17 -11.68
C ALA A 14 4.02 3.84 -11.14
N SER A 15 4.79 3.90 -10.05
CA SER A 15 5.32 2.74 -9.33
C SER A 15 4.20 1.83 -8.82
N GLN A 16 3.17 2.39 -8.18
CA GLN A 16 2.01 1.64 -7.71
C GLN A 16 1.25 0.97 -8.86
N THR A 17 1.09 1.65 -9.99
CA THR A 17 0.40 1.11 -11.16
C THR A 17 1.17 -0.07 -11.75
N ASP A 18 2.50 0.03 -11.82
CA ASP A 18 3.34 -1.07 -12.29
C ASP A 18 3.28 -2.29 -11.36
N VAL A 19 3.32 -2.07 -10.04
CA VAL A 19 3.12 -3.14 -9.04
C VAL A 19 1.75 -3.79 -9.22
N ALA A 20 0.71 -2.99 -9.44
CA ALA A 20 -0.64 -3.47 -9.71
C ALA A 20 -0.71 -4.33 -10.98
N LEU A 21 -0.04 -3.93 -12.07
CA LEU A 21 0.01 -4.74 -13.30
C LEU A 21 0.76 -6.06 -13.07
N THR A 22 1.86 -6.02 -12.33
CA THR A 22 2.63 -7.22 -11.96
C THR A 22 1.77 -8.21 -11.15
N LEU A 23 1.04 -7.72 -10.15
CA LEU A 23 0.11 -8.54 -9.37
C LEU A 23 -1.04 -9.07 -10.22
N THR A 24 -1.63 -8.24 -11.06
CA THR A 24 -2.75 -8.62 -11.96
C THR A 24 -2.33 -9.75 -12.88
N ASN A 25 -1.17 -9.64 -13.53
CA ASN A 25 -0.64 -10.67 -14.43
C ASN A 25 -0.45 -12.00 -13.70
N ARG A 26 0.06 -11.96 -12.46
CA ARG A 26 0.22 -13.16 -11.64
C ARG A 26 -1.12 -13.78 -11.26
N LEU A 27 -2.08 -12.98 -10.81
CA LEU A 27 -3.42 -13.46 -10.44
C LEU A 27 -4.19 -14.03 -11.63
N ILE A 28 -4.06 -13.43 -12.82
CA ILE A 28 -4.64 -13.96 -14.05
C ILE A 28 -4.08 -15.35 -14.36
N ALA A 29 -2.74 -15.49 -14.28
CA ALA A 29 -2.06 -16.73 -14.59
C ALA A 29 -2.37 -17.86 -13.59
N THR A 30 -2.61 -17.55 -12.31
CA THR A 30 -2.81 -18.59 -11.28
C THR A 30 -4.28 -18.84 -10.93
N GLU A 31 -5.11 -17.81 -10.87
CA GLU A 31 -6.46 -17.91 -10.29
C GLU A 31 -7.60 -17.68 -11.28
N ALA A 32 -7.37 -16.88 -12.33
CA ALA A 32 -8.45 -16.31 -13.14
C ALA A 32 -8.51 -16.80 -14.59
N THR A 33 -7.89 -17.94 -14.91
CA THR A 33 -8.09 -18.57 -16.22
C THR A 33 -9.58 -18.88 -16.40
N SER A 34 -10.24 -18.15 -17.31
CA SER A 34 -11.68 -18.23 -17.60
C SER A 34 -12.62 -17.87 -16.44
N LYS A 35 -12.17 -17.04 -15.49
CA LYS A 35 -13.00 -16.52 -14.39
C LYS A 35 -12.91 -15.00 -14.32
N ASN A 36 -13.92 -14.38 -13.72
CA ASN A 36 -13.86 -12.96 -13.38
C ASN A 36 -12.84 -12.74 -12.25
N LEU A 37 -12.05 -11.67 -12.36
CA LEU A 37 -11.09 -11.25 -11.35
C LEU A 37 -11.44 -9.84 -10.87
N VAL A 38 -11.61 -9.67 -9.56
CA VAL A 38 -11.75 -8.36 -8.92
C VAL A 38 -10.89 -8.34 -7.67
N TYR A 39 -10.09 -7.29 -7.52
CA TYR A 39 -9.32 -7.04 -6.32
C TYR A 39 -8.91 -5.55 -6.28
N SER A 40 -8.42 -5.08 -5.15
CA SER A 40 -7.93 -3.71 -4.98
C SER A 40 -6.40 -3.69 -4.83
N PRO A 41 -5.65 -3.33 -5.89
CA PRO A 41 -4.20 -3.19 -5.80
C PRO A 41 -3.77 -2.12 -4.78
N VAL A 42 -4.56 -1.05 -4.64
CA VAL A 42 -4.32 0.01 -3.66
C VAL A 42 -4.41 -0.53 -2.24
N SER A 43 -5.43 -1.34 -1.93
CA SER A 43 -5.58 -1.93 -0.58
C SER A 43 -4.42 -2.87 -0.23
N ILE A 44 -3.96 -3.68 -1.20
CA ILE A 44 -2.77 -4.53 -1.01
C ILE A 44 -1.53 -3.66 -0.76
N HIS A 45 -1.36 -2.59 -1.54
CA HIS A 45 -0.25 -1.65 -1.38
C HIS A 45 -0.23 -1.04 0.02
N VAL A 46 -1.39 -0.56 0.53
CA VAL A 46 -1.51 0.00 1.89
C VAL A 46 -1.06 -1.00 2.96
N VAL A 47 -1.51 -2.26 2.89
CA VAL A 47 -1.13 -3.29 3.86
C VAL A 47 0.36 -3.62 3.78
N LEU A 48 0.94 -3.72 2.58
CA LEU A 48 2.37 -3.96 2.41
C LEU A 48 3.22 -2.78 2.92
N SER A 49 2.76 -1.54 2.75
CA SER A 49 3.39 -0.35 3.33
C SER A 49 3.38 -0.38 4.87
N LEU A 50 2.26 -0.80 5.47
CA LEU A 50 2.17 -0.98 6.92
C LEU A 50 3.14 -2.07 7.42
N ILE A 51 3.24 -3.18 6.69
CA ILE A 51 4.23 -4.23 7.00
C ILE A 51 5.66 -3.71 6.86
N ALA A 52 5.95 -2.90 5.82
CA ALA A 52 7.26 -2.29 5.63
C ALA A 52 7.65 -1.40 6.82
N ALA A 53 6.73 -0.57 7.33
CA ALA A 53 6.96 0.27 8.50
C ALA A 53 7.32 -0.52 9.78
N GLY A 54 6.86 -1.78 9.87
CA GLY A 54 7.14 -2.67 11.00
C GLY A 54 8.41 -3.53 10.85
N THR A 55 9.02 -3.57 9.68
CA THR A 55 10.15 -4.47 9.36
C THR A 55 11.48 -3.72 9.26
N LYS A 56 12.59 -4.45 9.20
CA LYS A 56 13.96 -3.93 9.09
C LYS A 56 14.84 -4.90 8.29
N GLY A 57 16.01 -4.43 7.84
CA GLY A 57 17.00 -5.26 7.16
C GLY A 57 16.44 -5.86 5.87
N GLN A 58 16.84 -7.09 5.56
CA GLN A 58 16.51 -7.74 4.28
C GLN A 58 15.01 -7.80 3.97
N THR A 59 14.15 -7.99 4.98
CA THR A 59 12.69 -8.02 4.76
C THR A 59 12.17 -6.64 4.32
N LEU A 60 12.69 -5.57 4.92
CA LEU A 60 12.34 -4.21 4.50
C LEU A 60 12.84 -3.96 3.07
N ASP A 61 14.08 -4.35 2.77
CA ASP A 61 14.68 -4.15 1.44
C ASP A 61 13.86 -4.85 0.33
N GLN A 62 13.38 -6.07 0.60
CA GLN A 62 12.50 -6.82 -0.30
C GLN A 62 11.17 -6.09 -0.54
N LEU A 63 10.55 -5.57 0.53
CA LEU A 63 9.29 -4.83 0.42
C LEU A 63 9.46 -3.52 -0.34
N LEU A 64 10.52 -2.76 -0.05
CA LEU A 64 10.83 -1.52 -0.77
C LEU A 64 11.12 -1.77 -2.24
N SER A 65 11.88 -2.81 -2.56
CA SER A 65 12.16 -3.21 -3.93
C SER A 65 10.88 -3.62 -4.67
N PHE A 66 10.03 -4.42 -4.03
CA PHE A 66 8.75 -4.83 -4.62
C PHE A 66 7.81 -3.65 -4.83
N LEU A 67 7.67 -2.76 -3.84
CA LEU A 67 6.80 -1.58 -3.90
C LEU A 67 7.41 -0.43 -4.72
N LYS A 68 8.63 -0.61 -5.23
CA LYS A 68 9.39 0.39 -6.00
C LYS A 68 9.52 1.73 -5.26
N SER A 69 9.76 1.66 -3.95
CA SER A 69 9.94 2.82 -3.08
C SER A 69 11.37 2.92 -2.55
N LYS A 70 11.81 4.14 -2.25
CA LYS A 70 13.14 4.42 -1.70
C LYS A 70 13.20 4.22 -0.19
N SER A 71 12.06 4.39 0.50
CA SER A 71 12.00 4.26 1.96
C SER A 71 10.60 3.90 2.49
N SER A 72 10.57 3.47 3.75
CA SER A 72 9.33 3.30 4.52
C SER A 72 8.57 4.62 4.71
N ASP A 73 9.30 5.73 4.85
CA ASP A 73 8.69 7.04 5.07
C ASP A 73 8.00 7.56 3.80
N ASP A 74 8.57 7.28 2.62
CA ASP A 74 7.92 7.57 1.34
C ASP A 74 6.63 6.75 1.18
N LEU A 75 6.66 5.46 1.56
CA LEU A 75 5.46 4.61 1.54
C LEU A 75 4.37 5.14 2.48
N GLY A 76 4.74 5.57 3.69
CA GLY A 76 3.81 6.18 4.64
C GLY A 76 3.22 7.48 4.10
N THR A 77 4.05 8.35 3.53
CA THR A 77 3.61 9.61 2.90
C THR A 77 2.66 9.36 1.74
N PHE A 78 2.98 8.40 0.87
CA PHE A 78 2.12 8.02 -0.24
C PHE A 78 0.76 7.47 0.22
N VAL A 79 0.77 6.58 1.22
CA VAL A 79 -0.46 6.01 1.78
C VAL A 79 -1.34 7.09 2.40
N SER A 80 -0.78 8.05 3.13
CA SER A 80 -1.54 9.19 3.67
C SER A 80 -2.25 9.97 2.55
N HIS A 81 -1.54 10.26 1.45
CA HIS A 81 -2.15 10.90 0.28
C HIS A 81 -3.27 10.07 -0.37
N LEU A 82 -3.08 8.75 -0.47
CA LEU A 82 -4.10 7.85 -1.01
C LEU A 82 -5.35 7.83 -0.13
N VAL A 83 -5.18 7.79 1.20
CA VAL A 83 -6.29 7.80 2.15
C VAL A 83 -7.10 9.10 2.01
N ASP A 84 -6.41 10.24 1.96
CA ASP A 84 -7.07 11.55 1.91
C ASP A 84 -7.82 11.81 0.59
N VAL A 85 -7.27 11.36 -0.54
CA VAL A 85 -7.78 11.73 -1.86
C VAL A 85 -8.59 10.61 -2.52
N LEU A 86 -8.10 9.37 -2.48
CA LEU A 86 -8.65 8.28 -3.27
C LEU A 86 -9.62 7.40 -2.46
N LEU A 87 -9.35 7.21 -1.17
CA LEU A 87 -10.13 6.31 -0.32
C LEU A 87 -11.24 7.01 0.47
N ALA A 88 -11.37 8.33 0.32
CA ALA A 88 -12.44 9.11 0.92
C ALA A 88 -13.81 8.78 0.31
N ASP A 89 -14.85 8.78 1.15
CA ASP A 89 -16.23 8.58 0.68
C ASP A 89 -16.71 9.79 -0.11
N GLY A 90 -17.09 9.57 -1.36
CA GLY A 90 -17.56 10.60 -2.28
C GLY A 90 -19.07 10.83 -2.25
N ALA A 91 -19.84 9.99 -1.54
CA ALA A 91 -21.30 9.96 -1.63
C ALA A 91 -21.97 11.32 -1.35
N GLY A 92 -21.46 12.09 -0.39
CA GLY A 92 -21.99 13.41 -0.04
C GLY A 92 -21.81 14.49 -1.12
N ASN A 93 -20.88 14.28 -2.05
CA ASN A 93 -20.56 15.20 -3.14
C ASN A 93 -21.06 14.70 -4.51
N GLY A 94 -21.97 13.71 -4.52
CA GLY A 94 -22.47 13.07 -5.75
C GLY A 94 -21.48 12.06 -6.37
N GLY A 95 -20.39 11.74 -5.67
CA GLY A 95 -19.43 10.72 -6.06
C GLY A 95 -19.83 9.30 -5.60
N PRO A 96 -18.98 8.30 -5.88
CA PRO A 96 -19.22 6.93 -5.44
C PRO A 96 -19.22 6.79 -3.91
N LYS A 97 -20.04 5.87 -3.41
CA LYS A 97 -19.93 5.43 -2.01
C LYS A 97 -18.74 4.50 -1.87
N LEU A 98 -17.78 4.87 -1.02
CA LEU A 98 -16.58 4.07 -0.77
C LEU A 98 -16.43 3.76 0.72
N ALA A 99 -16.05 2.52 1.04
CA ALA A 99 -15.74 2.08 2.39
C ALA A 99 -14.50 1.20 2.35
N VAL A 100 -13.56 1.44 3.26
CA VAL A 100 -12.27 0.74 3.33
C VAL A 100 -12.07 0.21 4.75
N ALA A 101 -11.59 -1.03 4.85
CA ALA A 101 -11.24 -1.66 6.11
C ALA A 101 -9.85 -2.30 5.99
N ASN A 102 -8.85 -1.68 6.61
CA ASN A 102 -7.49 -2.21 6.71
C ASN A 102 -7.13 -2.34 8.19
N GLY A 103 -6.56 -3.47 8.60
CA GLY A 103 -6.15 -3.70 9.97
C GLY A 103 -5.13 -4.83 10.08
N VAL A 104 -4.38 -4.83 11.17
CA VAL A 104 -3.41 -5.87 11.51
C VAL A 104 -3.79 -6.45 12.86
N TRP A 105 -3.95 -7.77 12.91
CA TRP A 105 -4.17 -8.52 14.12
C TRP A 105 -2.94 -9.38 14.39
N VAL A 106 -2.44 -9.33 15.61
CA VAL A 106 -1.35 -10.18 16.09
C VAL A 106 -1.89 -11.15 17.13
N ASP A 107 -1.17 -12.23 17.34
CA ASP A 107 -1.48 -13.17 18.41
C ASP A 107 -1.51 -12.45 19.77
N ALA A 108 -2.46 -12.81 20.63
CA ALA A 108 -2.69 -12.12 21.91
C ALA A 108 -1.52 -12.25 22.89
N SER A 109 -0.61 -13.22 22.71
CA SER A 109 0.62 -13.33 23.50
C SER A 109 1.68 -12.30 23.09
N LEU A 110 1.55 -11.71 21.91
CA LEU A 110 2.47 -10.71 21.38
C LEU A 110 1.99 -9.29 21.71
N LYS A 111 2.95 -8.37 21.81
CA LYS A 111 2.67 -6.94 21.99
C LYS A 111 3.31 -6.17 20.84
N LEU A 112 2.51 -5.32 20.19
CA LEU A 112 3.05 -4.34 19.25
C LEU A 112 3.88 -3.31 20.00
N LYS A 113 4.84 -2.72 19.29
CA LYS A 113 5.64 -1.63 19.84
C LYS A 113 4.79 -0.36 19.76
N ALA A 114 4.76 0.43 20.83
CA ALA A 114 3.99 1.69 20.89
C ALA A 114 4.36 2.76 19.84
N LYS A 115 5.47 2.59 19.13
CA LYS A 115 5.87 3.45 18.00
C LYS A 115 5.35 2.99 16.64
N PHE A 116 4.78 1.79 16.60
CA PHE A 116 4.18 1.18 15.43
C PHE A 116 2.65 1.32 15.45
N GLU A 117 2.07 1.33 16.66
CA GLU A 117 0.71 1.83 16.93
C GLU A 117 0.67 3.35 16.85
#